data_AF-A0A427A3J4-F1
#
_entry.id   AF-A0A427A3J4-F1
#
_cell.length_a   1.000
_cell.length_b   1.000
_cell.length_c   1.000
_cell.angle_alpha   90.00
_cell.angle_beta   90.00
_cell.angle_gamma   90.00
#
_symmetry.space_group_name_H-M   'P 1'
#
loop_
_entity.id
_entity.type
_entity.pdbx_description
1 polymer ?
#
loop_
_entity_poly.entity_id
_entity_poly.type
_entity_poly.pdbx_seq_one_letter_code
_entity_poly.pdbx_strand_id
1 'polypeptide(L)'
;MMQVKIFTSDNVQDELQNSMKDYVRASIGISEKGKLLVPKLLHCFAKAIVEDSLLVDWICRYLSPDQVTVVRDSTSQLKQRLLGARSFSVIPYDSRFRYLFLPDDKTSQKSLYHRLA
;
A
#
# COMPACT_ATOMS: atom_id res chain seq x y z
N MET A 1 10.83 -15.94 -13.83
CA MET A 1 9.51 -16.48 -14.20
C MET A 1 8.45 -15.59 -13.54
N MET A 2 7.49 -15.05 -14.31
CA MET A 2 6.38 -14.26 -13.73
C MET A 2 5.37 -15.23 -13.10
N GLN A 3 5.09 -15.08 -11.81
CA GLN A 3 4.04 -15.84 -11.13
C GLN A 3 2.67 -15.20 -11.39
N VAL A 4 1.66 -16.03 -11.62
CA VAL A 4 0.24 -15.66 -11.78
C VAL A 4 -0.53 -16.25 -10.61
N LYS A 5 -1.30 -15.42 -9.90
CA LYS A 5 -2.20 -15.87 -8.82
C LYS A 5 -3.59 -16.09 -9.41
N ILE A 6 -4.17 -17.26 -9.20
CA ILE A 6 -5.54 -17.60 -9.62
C ILE A 6 -6.43 -17.38 -8.41
N PHE A 7 -7.46 -16.55 -8.57
CA PHE A 7 -8.45 -16.29 -7.54
C PHE A 7 -9.64 -17.24 -7.70
N THR A 8 -10.09 -17.87 -6.63
CA THR A 8 -11.25 -18.78 -6.64
C THR A 8 -12.48 -18.10 -6.05
N SER A 9 -13.69 -18.52 -6.46
CA SER A 9 -14.96 -17.92 -6.02
C SER A 9 -15.11 -17.85 -4.52
N ASP A 10 -14.60 -18.87 -3.82
CA ASP A 10 -14.84 -19.08 -2.40
C ASP A 10 -14.05 -18.09 -1.51
N ASN A 11 -13.03 -17.41 -2.08
CA ASN A 11 -12.16 -16.51 -1.32
C ASN A 11 -11.82 -15.19 -2.06
N VAL A 12 -12.47 -14.92 -3.19
CA VAL A 12 -12.10 -13.82 -4.09
C VAL A 12 -12.06 -12.45 -3.38
N GLN A 13 -12.96 -12.21 -2.43
CA GLN A 13 -13.02 -10.94 -1.70
C GLN A 13 -11.78 -10.70 -0.86
N ASP A 14 -11.39 -11.69 -0.04
CA ASP A 14 -10.21 -11.60 0.82
C ASP A 14 -8.93 -11.53 -0.02
N GLU A 15 -8.86 -12.28 -1.11
CA GLU A 15 -7.70 -12.27 -2.00
C GLU A 15 -7.53 -10.92 -2.72
N LEU A 16 -8.63 -10.30 -3.16
CA LEU A 16 -8.62 -8.95 -3.73
C LEU A 16 -8.23 -7.92 -2.68
N GLN A 17 -8.78 -8.01 -1.46
CA GLN A 17 -8.45 -7.08 -0.39
C GLN A 17 -6.97 -7.18 0.01
N ASN A 18 -6.41 -8.39 0.08
CA ASN A 18 -4.99 -8.58 0.36
C ASN A 18 -4.11 -8.06 -0.78
N SER A 19 -4.47 -8.35 -2.03
CA SER A 19 -3.78 -7.83 -3.21
C SER A 19 -3.78 -6.29 -3.25
N MET A 20 -4.87 -5.65 -2.83
CA MET A 20 -4.95 -4.20 -2.69
C MET A 20 -3.98 -3.69 -1.62
N LYS A 21 -3.97 -4.27 -0.42
CA LYS A 21 -3.06 -3.88 0.67
C LYS A 21 -1.60 -3.96 0.22
N ASP A 22 -1.28 -5.04 -0.48
CA ASP A 22 0.05 -5.33 -0.98
C ASP A 22 0.48 -4.36 -2.08
N TYR A 23 -0.43 -4.03 -3.00
CA TYR A 23 -0.21 -2.97 -3.98
C TYR A 23 0.07 -1.63 -3.29
N VAL A 24 -0.72 -1.24 -2.28
CA VAL A 24 -0.50 0.00 -1.54
C VAL A 24 0.91 0.05 -0.94
N ARG A 25 1.32 -1.01 -0.23
CA ARG A 25 2.64 -1.09 0.40
C ARG A 25 3.80 -0.96 -0.58
N ALA A 26 3.69 -1.63 -1.73
CA ALA A 26 4.78 -1.71 -2.69
C ALA A 26 4.83 -0.51 -3.66
N SER A 27 3.73 0.23 -3.82
CA SER A 27 3.62 1.27 -4.85
C SER A 27 3.80 2.70 -4.33
N ILE A 28 3.72 2.92 -3.02
CA ILE A 28 4.02 4.23 -2.45
C ILE A 28 5.54 4.47 -2.39
N GLY A 29 5.93 5.74 -2.52
CA GLY A 29 7.32 6.15 -2.40
C GLY A 29 7.46 7.50 -1.73
N ILE A 30 8.69 7.94 -1.50
CA ILE A 30 9.00 9.25 -0.94
C ILE A 30 9.99 9.92 -1.87
N SER A 31 9.69 11.14 -2.30
CA SER A 31 10.60 11.94 -3.11
C SER A 31 11.82 12.36 -2.29
N GLU A 32 12.91 12.75 -2.94
CA GLU A 32 14.08 13.38 -2.29
C GLU A 32 13.72 14.57 -1.37
N LYS A 33 12.64 15.29 -1.69
CA LYS A 33 12.14 16.43 -0.90
C LYS A 33 11.26 16.03 0.29
N GLY A 34 11.16 14.74 0.62
CA GLY A 34 10.34 14.24 1.73
C GLY A 34 8.83 14.31 1.47
N LYS A 35 8.39 14.27 0.20
CA LYS A 35 6.97 14.27 -0.15
C LYS A 35 6.50 12.87 -0.52
N LEU A 36 5.36 12.45 0.01
CA LEU A 36 4.77 11.15 -0.31
C LEU A 36 4.38 11.12 -1.79
N LEU A 37 4.80 10.08 -2.50
CA LEU A 37 4.47 9.81 -3.90
C LEU A 37 3.35 8.78 -3.94
N VAL A 38 2.21 9.16 -4.49
CA VAL A 38 1.01 8.32 -4.57
C VAL A 38 0.71 8.01 -6.05
N PRO A 39 0.71 6.74 -6.48
CA PRO A 39 0.32 6.38 -7.84
C PRO A 39 -1.10 6.85 -8.18
N LYS A 40 -1.30 7.36 -9.40
CA LYS A 40 -2.60 7.82 -9.90
C LYS A 40 -3.70 6.75 -9.75
N LEU A 41 -3.37 5.49 -9.99
CA LEU A 41 -4.30 4.37 -9.82
C LEU A 41 -4.82 4.31 -8.37
N LEU A 42 -3.92 4.36 -7.39
CA LEU A 42 -4.28 4.37 -5.97
C LEU A 42 -5.08 5.62 -5.59
N HIS A 43 -4.66 6.80 -6.06
CA HIS A 43 -5.35 8.05 -5.78
C HIS A 43 -6.78 8.04 -6.33
N CYS A 44 -6.97 7.65 -7.60
CA CYS A 44 -8.28 7.56 -8.22
C CYS A 44 -9.22 6.60 -7.48
N PHE A 45 -8.70 5.45 -7.02
CA PHE A 45 -9.47 4.51 -6.20
C PHE A 45 -9.85 5.13 -4.85
N ALA A 46 -8.87 5.68 -4.13
CA ALA A 46 -9.07 6.20 -2.79
C ALA A 46 -10.03 7.40 -2.75
N LYS A 47 -10.10 8.23 -3.81
CA LYS A 47 -11.03 9.36 -3.90
C LYS A 47 -12.51 8.99 -3.78
N ALA A 48 -12.88 7.73 -4.05
CA ALA A 48 -14.25 7.25 -3.84
C ALA A 48 -14.54 6.90 -2.37
N ILE A 49 -13.52 6.89 -1.51
CA ILE A 49 -13.55 6.36 -0.14
C ILE A 49 -13.16 7.41 0.89
N VAL A 50 -12.18 8.27 0.57
CA VAL A 50 -11.59 9.22 1.51
C VAL A 50 -11.24 10.54 0.83
N GLU A 51 -11.35 11.64 1.58
CA GLU A 51 -10.93 12.97 1.13
C GLU A 51 -9.40 13.07 1.00
N ASP A 52 -8.92 13.97 0.12
CA ASP A 52 -7.48 14.22 -0.07
C ASP A 52 -6.77 14.64 1.24
N SER A 53 -7.48 15.31 2.16
CA SER A 53 -6.98 15.73 3.48
C SER A 53 -6.63 14.53 4.39
N LEU A 54 -7.34 13.42 4.23
CA LEU A 54 -7.23 12.20 5.04
C LEU A 54 -6.54 11.06 4.30
N LEU A 55 -6.13 11.27 3.04
CA LEU A 55 -5.55 10.23 2.19
C LEU A 55 -4.27 9.64 2.79
N VAL A 56 -3.40 10.46 3.36
CA VAL A 56 -2.14 9.98 3.96
C VAL A 56 -2.42 9.08 5.16
N ASP A 57 -3.34 9.48 6.05
CA ASP A 57 -3.74 8.67 7.19
C ASP A 57 -4.41 7.36 6.75
N TRP A 58 -5.24 7.41 5.71
CA TRP A 58 -5.86 6.23 5.12
C TRP A 58 -4.83 5.26 4.54
N ILE A 59 -3.82 5.74 3.82
CA ILE A 59 -2.70 4.95 3.29
C ILE A 59 -1.92 4.28 4.43
N CYS A 60 -1.60 5.03 5.50
CA CYS A 60 -0.83 4.53 6.64
C CYS A 60 -1.44 3.30 7.31
N ARG A 61 -2.76 3.09 7.23
CA ARG A 61 -3.43 1.88 7.75
C ARG A 61 -3.01 0.58 7.05
N TYR A 62 -2.41 0.68 5.86
CA TYR A 62 -1.97 -0.46 5.08
C TYR A 62 -0.45 -0.67 5.14
N LEU A 63 0.31 0.27 5.68
CA LEU A 63 1.77 0.22 5.68
C LEU A 63 2.33 -0.57 6.86
N SER A 64 3.60 -1.00 6.77
CA SER A 64 4.33 -1.52 7.93
C SER A 64 4.69 -0.38 8.90
N PRO A 65 4.95 -0.67 10.20
CA PRO A 65 5.33 0.36 11.17
C PRO A 65 6.53 1.22 10.74
N ASP A 66 7.54 0.60 10.14
CA ASP A 66 8.72 1.30 9.61
C ASP A 66 8.32 2.29 8.51
N GLN A 67 7.50 1.83 7.55
CA GLN A 67 7.00 2.67 6.47
C GLN A 67 6.15 3.85 7.00
N VAL A 68 5.27 3.60 7.99
CA VAL A 68 4.48 4.67 8.64
C VAL A 68 5.40 5.73 9.26
N THR A 69 6.48 5.31 9.92
CA THR A 69 7.44 6.21 10.56
C THR A 69 8.07 7.14 9.52
N VAL A 70 8.59 6.58 8.42
CA VAL A 70 9.20 7.37 7.34
C VAL A 70 8.19 8.33 6.70
N VAL A 71 6.95 7.90 6.47
CA VAL A 71 5.87 8.76 5.91
C VAL A 71 5.51 9.91 6.84
N ARG A 72 5.43 9.65 8.14
CA ARG A 72 5.07 10.66 9.14
C ARG A 72 6.19 11.70 9.31
N ASP A 73 7.44 11.26 9.33
CA ASP A 73 8.61 12.14 9.40
C ASP A 73 8.72 13.03 8.16
N SER A 74 8.46 12.45 6.99
CA SER A 74 8.40 13.18 5.71
C SER A 74 7.31 14.26 5.72
N THR A 75 6.12 13.91 6.22
CA THR A 75 4.98 14.83 6.30
C THR A 75 5.20 15.95 7.31
N SER A 76 5.84 15.67 8.46
CA SER A 76 6.14 16.67 9.48
C SER A 76 7.14 17.71 8.97
N GLN A 77 8.20 17.26 8.29
CA GLN A 77 9.19 18.15 7.64
C GLN A 77 8.55 19.04 6.57
N LEU A 78 7.57 18.53 5.81
CA LEU A 78 6.87 19.32 4.80
C LEU A 78 5.94 20.37 5.42
N LYS A 79 5.20 20.02 6.47
CA LYS A 79 4.30 20.96 7.19
C LYS A 79 5.06 22.14 7.80
N GLN A 80 6.29 21.92 8.26
CA GLN A 80 7.17 23.01 8.74
C GLN A 80 7.64 23.95 7.61
N ARG A 81 7.67 23.47 6.37
CA ARG A 81 8.21 24.21 5.23
C ARG A 81 7.16 24.97 4.42
N LEU A 82 5.91 24.52 4.37
CA LEU A 82 4.89 25.07 3.46
C LEU A 82 3.49 25.08 4.10
N LEU A 83 2.97 26.27 4.38
CA LEU A 83 1.56 26.46 4.77
C LEU A 83 0.68 26.34 3.51
N GLY A 84 -0.08 25.24 3.39
CA GLY A 84 -1.12 25.07 2.35
C GLY A 84 -0.78 24.13 1.19
N ALA A 85 0.42 23.54 1.14
CA ALA A 85 0.74 22.52 0.14
C ALA A 85 0.20 21.13 0.55
N ARG A 86 -0.32 20.35 -0.40
CA ARG A 86 -0.71 18.95 -0.16
C ARG A 86 0.50 18.16 0.36
N SER A 87 0.28 17.31 1.37
CA SER A 87 1.28 16.42 1.98
C SER A 87 1.82 15.34 1.03
N PHE A 88 1.19 15.16 -0.13
CA PHE A 88 1.53 14.15 -1.13
C PHE A 88 1.47 14.70 -2.56
N SER A 89 2.14 14.00 -3.48
CA SER A 89 2.13 14.24 -4.92
C SER A 89 1.56 13.01 -5.61
N VAL A 90 0.68 13.23 -6.59
CA VAL A 90 0.19 12.16 -7.44
C VAL A 90 1.18 11.94 -8.58
N ILE A 91 1.66 10.71 -8.75
CA ILE A 91 2.54 10.32 -9.85
C ILE A 91 1.77 9.48 -10.89
N PRO A 92 2.16 9.50 -12.18
CA PRO A 92 1.59 8.60 -13.17
C PRO A 92 1.69 7.13 -12.73
N TYR A 93 0.71 6.32 -13.13
CA TYR A 93 0.81 4.88 -12.94
C TYR A 93 1.93 4.31 -13.81
N ASP A 94 2.89 3.61 -13.22
CA ASP A 94 3.93 2.88 -13.96
C ASP A 94 3.38 1.51 -14.37
N SER A 95 3.12 1.32 -15.66
CA SER A 95 2.64 0.03 -16.20
C SER A 95 3.67 -1.09 -16.07
N ARG A 96 4.94 -0.77 -15.82
CA ARG A 96 6.01 -1.74 -15.55
C ARG A 96 6.02 -2.19 -14.09
N PHE A 97 5.19 -1.60 -13.24
CA PHE A 97 5.08 -2.00 -11.85
C PHE A 97 4.76 -3.50 -11.77
N ARG A 98 5.69 -4.25 -11.19
CA ARG A 98 5.52 -5.68 -10.92
C ARG A 98 5.51 -5.91 -9.43
N TYR A 99 4.32 -6.20 -8.91
CA TYR A 99 4.19 -6.82 -7.62
C TYR A 99 4.75 -8.24 -7.69
N LEU A 100 5.79 -8.52 -6.90
CA LEU A 100 6.35 -9.85 -6.74
C LEU A 100 5.58 -10.55 -5.62
N PHE A 101 4.81 -11.58 -5.98
CA PHE A 101 4.25 -12.49 -4.98
C PHE A 101 5.41 -13.25 -4.36
N LEU A 102 5.61 -13.08 -3.05
CA LEU A 102 6.43 -14.02 -2.30
C LEU A 102 5.64 -15.35 -2.24
N PRO A 103 6.30 -16.50 -2.40
CA PRO A 103 5.62 -17.78 -2.24
C PRO A 103 4.96 -17.82 -0.86
N ASP A 104 3.65 -18.10 -0.81
CA ASP A 104 3.00 -18.39 0.46
C ASP A 104 3.73 -19.58 1.10
N ASP A 105 4.27 -19.36 2.30
CA ASP A 105 4.85 -20.43 3.11
C ASP A 105 3.68 -21.32 3.57
N LYS A 106 3.26 -22.26 2.71
CA LYS A 106 2.18 -23.23 2.99
C LYS A 106 2.45 -24.08 4.23
N THR A 107 3.65 -24.01 4.78
CA THR A 107 4.08 -24.53 6.08
C THR A 107 3.35 -23.88 7.25
N SER A 108 3.03 -22.58 7.20
CA SER A 108 2.37 -21.87 8.31
C SER A 108 0.90 -22.27 8.48
N GLN A 109 0.17 -22.51 7.39
CA GLN A 109 -1.22 -22.98 7.45
C GLN A 109 -1.32 -24.44 7.93
N LYS A 110 -0.39 -25.33 7.53
CA LYS A 110 -0.36 -26.71 8.02
C LYS A 110 -0.04 -26.83 9.51
N SER A 111 0.80 -25.94 10.04
CA SER A 111 1.16 -25.91 11.47
C SER A 111 -0.04 -25.61 12.38
N LEU A 112 -0.96 -24.74 11.95
CA LEU A 112 -2.15 -24.39 12.73
C LEU A 112 -3.15 -25.54 12.83
N TYR A 113 -3.36 -26.30 11.75
CA TYR A 113 -4.23 -27.48 11.79
C TYR A 113 -3.64 -28.63 12.62
N HIS A 114 -2.32 -28.78 12.66
CA HIS A 114 -1.68 -29.81 13.50
C HIS A 114 -1.62 -29.43 14.99
N ARG A 115 -1.76 -28.14 15.34
CA ARG A 115 -1.74 -27.67 16.74
C ARG A 115 -3.11 -27.66 17.42
N LEU A 116 -4.18 -27.90 16.66
CA LEU A 116 -5.57 -27.89 17.14
C LEU A 116 -6.25 -29.27 17.00
N ALA A 117 -5.48 -30.33 16.76
CA ALA A 117 -5.93 -31.72 16.73
C ALA A 117 -5.31 -32.51 17.89
#